data_AF-A0A5N9GU81-F1
#
_entry.id   AF-A0A5N9GU81-F1
#
_cell.length_a   1.000
_cell.length_b   1.000
_cell.length_c   1.000
_cell.angle_alpha   90.00
_cell.angle_beta   90.00
_cell.angle_gamma   90.00
#
_symmetry.space_group_name_H-M   'P 1'
#
loop_
_entity.id
_entity.type
_entity.pdbx_description
1 polymer ?
#
loop_
_entity_poly.entity_id
_entity_poly.type
_entity_poly.pdbx_seq_one_letter_code
_entity_poly.pdbx_strand_id
1 'polypeptide(L)' 'MPGPGTVFTSQNWSFPKPVYIGDTIHAEATVKSVHRRLPMADLSFRVVNQDEEEVLTGEATVYQATPST' A
#
# COMPACT_ATOMS: atom_id res chain seq x y z
N MET A 1 6.74 3.16 1.32
CA MET A 1 6.29 1.79 1.00
C MET A 1 6.66 0.86 2.14
N PRO A 2 5.88 -0.22 2.40
CA PRO A 2 6.13 -1.08 3.56
C PRO A 2 7.55 -1.65 3.55
N GLY A 3 8.13 -1.77 4.74
CA GLY A 3 9.53 -2.14 4.89
C GLY A 3 9.82 -3.64 4.68
N PRO A 4 11.10 -4.04 4.71
CA PRO A 4 11.50 -5.44 4.62
C PRO A 4 10.73 -6.35 5.60
N GLY A 5 10.38 -7.55 5.15
CA GLY A 5 9.60 -8.50 5.95
C GLY A 5 8.10 -8.21 5.97
N THR A 6 7.61 -7.19 5.25
CA THR A 6 6.17 -6.94 5.15
C THR A 6 5.48 -7.96 4.23
N VAL A 7 4.43 -8.58 4.74
CA VAL A 7 3.50 -9.45 4.01
C VAL A 7 2.14 -8.74 3.93
N PHE A 8 1.56 -8.63 2.74
CA PHE A 8 0.19 -8.16 2.57
C PHE A 8 -0.78 -9.32 2.82
N THR A 9 -1.61 -9.22 3.86
CA THR A 9 -2.56 -10.29 4.24
C THR A 9 -3.95 -10.07 3.65
N SER A 10 -4.32 -8.83 3.33
CA SER A 10 -5.54 -8.47 2.63
C SER A 10 -5.29 -7.22 1.79
N GLN A 11 -6.01 -7.09 0.67
CA GLN A 11 -5.88 -5.95 -0.25
C GLN A 11 -7.25 -5.66 -0.87
N ASN A 12 -7.62 -4.38 -0.92
CA ASN A 12 -8.78 -3.89 -1.66
C ASN A 12 -8.36 -2.68 -2.49
N TRP A 13 -8.42 -2.83 -3.82
CA TRP A 13 -7.92 -1.84 -4.77
C TRP A 13 -9.03 -1.35 -5.70
N SER A 14 -8.99 -0.05 -6.00
CA SER A 14 -9.73 0.58 -7.07
C SER A 14 -8.74 1.14 -8.08
N PHE A 15 -9.01 0.95 -9.37
CA PHE A 15 -8.20 1.43 -10.49
C PHE A 15 -9.06 2.38 -11.34
N PRO A 16 -9.26 3.63 -10.88
CA PRO A 16 -10.19 4.56 -11.53
C PRO A 16 -9.70 5.05 -12.90
N LYS A 17 -8.40 4.95 -13.19
CA LYS A 17 -7.78 5.40 -14.45
C LYS A 17 -6.69 4.42 -14.92
N PRO A 18 -6.47 4.31 -16.24
CA PRO A 18 -5.38 3.51 -16.80
C PRO A 18 -4.01 4.17 -16.55
N VAL A 19 -2.96 3.36 -16.63
CA VAL A 19 -1.54 3.79 -16.66
C VAL A 19 -0.95 3.40 -18.01
N TYR A 20 -0.17 4.28 -18.61
CA TYR A 20 0.45 4.08 -19.91
C TYR A 20 1.97 3.95 -19.82
N ILE A 21 2.57 3.37 -20.87
CA ILE A 21 4.03 3.29 -20.97
C ILE A 21 4.60 4.71 -21.02
N GLY A 22 5.54 5.00 -20.13
CA GLY A 22 6.16 6.32 -19.99
C GLY A 22 5.62 7.13 -18.81
N ASP A 23 4.52 6.71 -18.18
CA ASP A 23 4.02 7.37 -16.97
C ASP A 23 5.02 7.22 -15.82
N THR A 24 5.14 8.30 -15.04
CA THR A 24 5.86 8.28 -13.76
C THR A 24 4.84 8.15 -12.64
N ILE A 25 4.93 7.07 -11.88
CA ILE A 25 3.96 6.75 -10.82
C ILE A 25 4.54 7.09 -9.45
N HIS A 26 3.80 7.88 -8.67
CA HIS A 26 4.11 8.18 -7.28
C HIS A 26 3.09 7.50 -6.36
N ALA A 27 3.58 6.73 -5.39
CA ALA A 27 2.76 5.98 -4.46
C ALA A 27 3.00 6.43 -3.02
N GLU A 28 1.92 6.78 -2.33
CA GLU A 28 1.91 7.15 -0.93
C GLU A 28 1.10 6.15 -0.12
N ALA A 29 1.60 5.83 1.06
CA ALA A 29 0.92 4.94 2.00
C ALA A 29 0.82 5.64 3.36
N THR A 30 -0.38 5.61 3.95
CA THR A 30 -0.66 6.17 5.27
C THR A 30 -1.03 5.04 6.22
N VAL A 31 -0.35 4.95 7.36
CA VAL A 31 -0.72 4.02 8.43
C VAL A 31 -2.00 4.50 9.08
N LYS A 32 -3.08 3.74 8.96
CA LYS A 32 -4.36 4.03 9.60
C LYS A 32 -4.44 3.47 11.01
N SER A 33 -3.93 2.25 11.19
CA SER A 33 -4.02 1.52 12.45
C SER A 33 -2.78 0.65 12.63
N VAL A 34 -2.37 0.43 13.87
CA VAL A 34 -1.38 -0.59 14.24
C VAL A 34 -2.03 -1.49 15.29
N HIS A 35 -2.04 -2.79 15.02
CA HIS A 35 -2.61 -3.76 15.94
C HIS A 35 -1.72 -3.90 17.18
N ARG A 36 -2.32 -3.80 18.37
CA ARG A 36 -1.58 -3.81 19.63
C ARG A 36 -0.97 -5.16 20.01
N ARG A 37 -1.52 -6.26 19.49
CA ARG A 37 -1.16 -7.64 19.89
C ARG A 37 -0.53 -8.46 18.79
N LEU A 38 -0.84 -8.13 17.54
CA LEU A 38 -0.31 -8.81 16.36
C LEU A 38 0.61 -7.83 15.65
N PRO A 39 1.71 -8.27 15.03
CA PRO A 39 2.61 -7.40 14.28
C PRO A 39 1.96 -7.07 12.92
N MET A 40 0.84 -6.36 12.97
CA MET A 40 -0.01 -6.03 11.84
C MET A 40 -0.39 -4.55 11.84
N ALA A 41 -0.64 -4.00 10.66
CA ALA A 41 -1.11 -2.63 10.49
C ALA A 41 -2.07 -2.53 9.31
N ASP A 42 -3.01 -1.58 9.38
CA ASP A 42 -3.86 -1.21 8.25
C ASP A 42 -3.29 0.04 7.58
N LEU A 43 -3.21 0.01 6.26
CA LEU A 43 -2.66 1.07 5.42
C LEU A 43 -3.69 1.53 4.39
N SER A 44 -3.79 2.84 4.15
CA SER A 44 -4.37 3.36 2.90
C SER A 44 -3.28 3.70 1.90
N PHE A 45 -3.59 3.53 0.63
CA PHE A 45 -2.74 3.87 -0.49
C PHE A 45 -3.41 4.90 -1.39
N ARG A 46 -2.61 5.87 -1.83
CA ARG A 46 -2.93 6.81 -2.89
C ARG A 46 -1.79 6.79 -3.90
N VAL A 47 -2.12 6.46 -5.14
CA VAL A 47 -1.14 6.34 -6.22
C VAL A 47 -1.57 7.22 -7.37
N VAL A 48 -0.66 8.09 -7.81
CA VAL A 48 -0.89 9.08 -8.86
C VAL A 48 0.14 8.98 -9.99
N ASN A 49 -0.23 9.44 -11.19
CA ASN A 49 0.73 9.68 -12.28
C ASN A 49 1.37 11.09 -12.16
N GLN A 50 2.18 11.46 -13.16
CA GLN A 50 2.84 12.78 -13.24
C GLN A 50 1.87 13.97 -13.30
N ASP A 51 0.62 13.73 -13.68
CA ASP A 51 -0.43 14.75 -13.81
C ASP A 51 -1.32 14.81 -12.57
N GLU A 52 -0.87 14.21 -11.45
CA GLU A 52 -1.57 14.08 -10.16
C GLU A 52 -2.90 13.31 -10.23
N GLU A 53 -3.14 12.57 -11.31
CA GLU A 53 -4.34 11.78 -11.46
C GLU A 53 -4.25 10.49 -10.64
N GLU A 54 -5.25 10.23 -9.81
CA GLU A 54 -5.34 8.96 -9.08
C GLU A 54 -5.53 7.81 -10.06
N VAL A 55 -4.58 6.88 -10.07
CA VAL A 55 -4.58 5.67 -10.90
C VAL A 55 -4.79 4.41 -10.07
N LEU A 56 -4.48 4.47 -8.78
CA LEU A 56 -4.85 3.44 -7.80
C LEU A 56 -5.16 4.09 -6.45
N THR A 57 -6.27 3.69 -5.86
CA THR A 57 -6.57 3.95 -4.45
C THR A 57 -6.99 2.66 -3.77
N GLY A 58 -6.81 2.60 -2.45
CA GLY A 58 -7.34 1.49 -1.69
C GLY A 58 -6.64 1.26 -0.37
N GLU A 59 -6.85 0.07 0.18
CA GLU A 59 -6.41 -0.27 1.52
C GLU A 59 -5.82 -1.67 1.57
N ALA A 60 -4.87 -1.86 2.48
CA ALA A 60 -4.34 -3.18 2.77
C ALA A 60 -4.05 -3.36 4.25
N THR A 61 -4.27 -4.58 4.73
CA THR A 61 -3.72 -5.03 6.01
C THR A 61 -2.39 -5.72 5.74
N VAL A 62 -1.37 -5.31 6.49
CA VAL A 62 -0.01 -5.87 6.41
C VAL A 62 0.38 -6.55 7.71
N TYR A 63 1.24 -7.55 7.61
CA TYR A 63 1.90 -8.27 8.69
C TYR A 63 3.42 -8.11 8.55
N GLN A 64 4.14 -7.89 9.64
CA GLN A 64 5.60 -7.88 9.66
C GLN A 64 6.13 -9.25 10.10
N ALA A 65 6.75 -9.96 9.17
CA ALA A 65 7.44 -11.20 9.45
C ALA A 65 8.76 -10.91 10.18
N THR A 66 8.86 -11.38 11.43
CA THR A 66 10.14 -11.53 12.12
C THR A 66 10.68 -12.93 11.84
N PRO A 67 11.92 -13.07 11.32
CA PRO A 67 12.55 -14.36 11.15
C PRO A 67 12.57 -15.14 12.47
N SER A 68 12.31 -16.44 12.39
CA SER A 68 12.59 -17.35 13.51
C SER A 68 14.11 -17.46 13.65
N THR A 69 14.64 -17.05 14.81
CA THR A 69 16.04 -17.27 15.19
C THR A 69 16.39 -18.76 15.21
#